data_AF-T0ZLP3-F1
#
_entry.id   AF-T0ZLP3-F1
#
_cell.length_a   1.000
_cell.length_b   1.000
_cell.length_c   1.000
_cell.angle_alpha   90.00
_cell.angle_beta   90.00
_cell.angle_gamma   90.00
#
_symmetry.space_group_name_H-M   'P 1'
#
loop_
_entity.id
_entity.type
_entity.pdbx_description
1 polymer ?
#
loop_
_entity_poly.entity_id
_entity_poly.type
_entity_poly.pdbx_seq_one_letter_code
_entity_poly.pdbx_strand_id
1 'polypeptide(L)'
;MIPLNDRQTLAQNIRQAQAAGARLHAACALAGIDIRTLQRWERGSGLTHGDRRPEAAHKTPAHALSETERTRILAVANEPRFAQMPPARIVPKLADAGVYLASESTFSRI
;
A
#
# COMPACT_ATOMS: atom_id res chain seq x y z
N MET A 1 11.56 4.53 -3.69
CA MET A 1 12.14 3.32 -3.08
C MET A 1 12.48 2.35 -4.21
N ILE A 2 13.65 1.72 -4.18
CA ILE A 2 14.14 0.91 -5.32
C ILE A 2 13.40 -0.46 -5.33
N PRO A 3 12.62 -0.78 -6.38
CA PRO A 3 11.95 -2.07 -6.58
C PRO A 3 12.93 -3.25 -6.58
N LEU A 4 12.45 -4.47 -6.30
CA LEU A 4 13.30 -5.66 -6.24
C LEU A 4 14.11 -5.89 -7.52
N ASN A 5 13.45 -5.78 -8.69
CA ASN A 5 14.11 -5.97 -9.98
C ASN A 5 15.26 -4.98 -10.17
N ASP A 6 15.01 -3.69 -9.90
CA ASP A 6 16.02 -2.64 -9.99
C ASP A 6 17.19 -2.88 -9.02
N ARG A 7 16.93 -3.39 -7.80
CA ARG A 7 18.00 -3.75 -6.86
C ARG A 7 18.89 -4.86 -7.41
N GLN A 8 18.29 -5.88 -8.01
CA GLN A 8 19.01 -7.01 -8.61
C GLN A 8 19.85 -6.54 -9.78
N THR A 9 19.27 -5.76 -10.70
CA THR A 9 19.98 -5.17 -11.83
C THR A 9 21.14 -4.27 -11.39
N LEU A 10 20.91 -3.37 -10.43
CA LEU A 10 21.96 -2.49 -9.91
C LEU A 10 23.08 -3.30 -9.25
N ALA A 11 22.75 -4.28 -8.42
CA ALA A 11 23.76 -5.12 -7.76
C ALA A 11 24.59 -5.91 -8.78
N GLN A 12 23.95 -6.50 -9.80
CA GLN A 12 24.63 -7.22 -10.87
C GLN A 12 25.58 -6.30 -11.65
N ASN A 13 25.10 -5.14 -12.09
CA ASN A 13 25.90 -4.18 -12.85
C ASN A 13 27.08 -3.64 -12.05
N ILE A 14 26.88 -3.33 -10.77
CA ILE A 14 27.96 -2.87 -9.87
C ILE A 14 29.01 -3.96 -9.69
N ARG A 15 28.59 -5.23 -9.51
CA ARG A 15 29.52 -6.36 -9.38
C ARG A 15 30.28 -6.64 -10.67
N GLN A 16 29.63 -6.52 -11.83
CA GLN A 16 30.28 -6.63 -13.13
C GLN A 16 31.34 -5.53 -13.32
N ALA A 17 31.00 -4.28 -12.99
CA ALA A 17 31.95 -3.17 -13.05
C ALA A 17 33.14 -3.38 -12.08
N GLN A 18 32.88 -3.88 -10.87
CA GLN A 18 33.92 -4.23 -9.92
C GLN A 18 34.85 -5.32 -10.47
N ALA A 19 34.30 -6.38 -11.06
CA ALA A 19 35.07 -7.45 -11.69
C ALA A 19 35.91 -6.96 -12.88
N ALA A 20 35.43 -5.93 -13.59
CA ALA A 20 36.18 -5.24 -14.64
C ALA A 20 37.24 -4.25 -14.12
N GLY A 21 37.44 -4.16 -12.80
CA GLY A 21 38.50 -3.37 -12.17
C GLY A 21 38.05 -2.05 -11.54
N ALA A 22 36.75 -1.72 -11.57
CA ALA A 22 36.26 -0.51 -10.91
C ALA A 22 36.34 -0.62 -9.39
N ARG A 23 36.68 0.49 -8.71
CA ARG A 23 36.55 0.58 -7.25
C ARG A 23 35.07 0.49 -6.87
N LEU A 24 34.72 -0.43 -5.96
CA LEU A 24 33.34 -0.68 -5.56
C LEU A 24 32.59 0.59 -5.13
N HIS A 25 33.25 1.45 -4.34
CA HIS A 25 32.67 2.74 -3.91
C HIS A 25 32.34 3.65 -5.10
N ALA A 26 33.21 3.73 -6.11
CA ALA A 26 32.98 4.56 -7.30
C ALA A 26 31.84 3.99 -8.16
N ALA A 27 31.77 2.66 -8.32
CA ALA A 27 30.69 2.00 -9.04
C ALA A 27 29.32 2.20 -8.35
N CYS A 28 29.27 2.10 -7.02
CA CYS A 28 28.05 2.39 -6.25
C CYS A 28 27.62 3.85 -6.41
N ALA A 29 28.57 4.80 -6.28
CA ALA A 29 28.29 6.22 -6.42
C ALA A 29 27.74 6.58 -7.81
N LEU A 30 28.31 6.00 -8.87
CA LEU A 30 27.82 6.19 -10.25
C LEU A 30 26.39 5.63 -10.42
N ALA A 31 26.09 4.51 -9.78
CA ALA A 31 24.76 3.90 -9.75
C ALA A 31 23.76 4.65 -8.85
N GLY A 32 24.18 5.74 -8.20
CA GLY A 32 23.32 6.57 -7.35
C GLY A 32 23.00 5.95 -5.98
N ILE A 33 23.78 4.96 -5.52
CA ILE A 33 23.58 4.33 -4.21
C ILE A 33 24.85 4.37 -3.36
N ASP A 34 24.68 4.48 -2.05
CA ASP A 34 25.79 4.31 -1.11
C ASP A 34 26.26 2.84 -1.06
N ILE A 35 27.55 2.61 -0.85
CA ILE A 35 28.11 1.26 -0.73
C ILE A 35 27.45 0.43 0.39
N ARG A 36 27.02 1.07 1.49
CA ARG A 36 26.31 0.40 2.58
C ARG A 36 24.92 -0.06 2.15
N THR A 37 24.29 0.58 1.17
CA THR A 37 23.01 0.16 0.61
C THR A 37 23.18 -1.17 -0.13
N LEU A 38 24.20 -1.28 -0.98
CA LEU A 38 24.52 -2.54 -1.66
C LEU A 38 24.85 -3.65 -0.66
N GLN A 39 25.75 -3.38 0.29
CA GLN A 39 26.11 -4.35 1.33
C GLN A 39 24.91 -4.82 2.15
N ARG A 40 23.96 -3.92 2.45
CA ARG A 40 22.73 -4.27 3.17
C ARG A 40 21.84 -5.19 2.33
N TRP A 41 21.72 -4.94 1.04
CA TRP A 41 20.94 -5.81 0.15
C TRP A 41 21.52 -7.22 0.05
N GLU A 42 22.86 -7.33 -0.02
CA GLU A 42 23.58 -8.60 -0.16
C GLU A 42 23.68 -9.41 1.13
N ARG A 43 23.87 -8.75 2.29
CA ARG A 43 23.95 -9.44 3.59
C ARG A 43 22.58 -9.88 4.11
N GLY A 44 21.54 -9.14 3.74
CA GLY A 44 20.16 -9.46 4.08
C GLY A 44 19.45 -10.18 2.95
N SER A 45 18.12 -10.22 3.03
CA SER A 45 17.28 -10.74 1.96
C SER A 45 16.86 -9.66 0.95
N GLY A 46 17.60 -8.55 0.87
CA GLY A 46 17.20 -7.35 0.12
C GLY A 46 17.20 -7.52 -1.39
N LEU A 47 17.98 -8.48 -1.92
CA LEU A 47 17.99 -8.90 -3.33
C LEU A 47 16.99 -10.04 -3.64
N THR A 48 16.28 -10.57 -2.64
CA THR A 48 15.29 -11.65 -2.82
C THR A 48 13.87 -11.19 -2.52
N HIS A 49 13.67 -10.44 -1.43
CA HIS A 49 12.35 -9.99 -0.97
C HIS A 49 12.10 -8.51 -1.25
N GLY A 50 13.13 -7.74 -1.58
CA GLY A 50 12.98 -6.32 -1.90
C GLY A 50 12.58 -5.49 -0.68
N ASP A 51 11.55 -4.66 -0.82
CA ASP A 51 11.01 -3.92 0.33
C ASP A 51 9.85 -4.68 0.96
N ARG A 52 9.95 -4.87 2.28
CA ARG A 52 8.98 -5.63 3.05
C ARG A 52 7.94 -4.78 3.77
N ARG A 53 7.93 -3.45 3.57
CA ARG A 53 6.89 -2.59 4.17
C ARG A 53 5.48 -2.95 3.67
N PRO A 54 5.26 -3.33 2.40
CA PRO A 54 3.96 -3.81 1.95
C PRO A 54 3.53 -5.13 2.61
N GLU A 55 4.49 -5.96 3.01
CA GLU A 55 4.26 -7.23 3.70
C GLU A 55 4.08 -7.07 5.21
N ALA A 56 4.18 -5.84 5.74
CA ALA A 56 4.04 -5.61 7.16
C ALA A 56 2.62 -6.00 7.61
N ALA A 57 2.54 -6.88 8.60
CA ALA A 57 1.27 -7.27 9.19
C ALA A 57 0.66 -6.07 9.93
N HIS A 58 -0.36 -5.46 9.34
CA HIS A 58 -1.14 -4.41 9.97
C HIS A 58 -2.35 -5.02 10.69
N LYS A 59 -2.46 -4.78 12.00
CA LYS A 59 -3.66 -5.18 12.74
C LYS A 59 -4.85 -4.33 12.27
N THR A 60 -5.99 -4.96 12.07
CA THR A 60 -7.24 -4.26 11.81
C THR A 60 -7.54 -3.31 12.96
N PRO A 61 -7.83 -2.02 12.71
CA PRO A 61 -8.22 -1.08 13.75
C PRO A 61 -9.46 -1.58 14.50
N ALA A 62 -9.54 -1.32 15.81
CA ALA A 62 -10.65 -1.79 16.63
C ALA A 62 -12.03 -1.22 16.22
N HIS A 63 -12.02 -0.06 15.54
CA HIS A 63 -13.21 0.63 15.03
C HIS A 63 -13.44 0.36 13.53
N ALA A 64 -12.73 -0.59 12.93
CA ALA A 64 -12.99 -0.98 11.55
C ALA A 64 -14.36 -1.62 11.44
N LEU A 65 -15.10 -1.26 10.40
CA LEU A 65 -16.41 -1.84 10.12
C LEU A 65 -16.25 -3.33 9.84
N SER A 66 -17.13 -4.12 10.43
CA SER A 66 -17.23 -5.54 10.13
C SER A 66 -17.70 -5.76 8.70
N GLU A 67 -17.48 -6.96 8.17
CA GLU A 67 -17.95 -7.32 6.84
C GLU A 67 -19.48 -7.27 6.73
N THR A 68 -20.18 -7.59 7.83
CA THR A 68 -21.64 -7.54 7.88
C THR A 68 -22.15 -6.09 7.87
N GLU A 69 -21.47 -5.18 8.57
CA GLU A 69 -21.77 -3.75 8.54
C GLU A 69 -21.54 -3.17 7.14
N ARG A 70 -20.39 -3.48 6.52
CA ARG A 70 -20.06 -3.05 5.16
C ARG A 70 -21.10 -3.52 4.15
N THR A 71 -21.43 -4.81 4.18
CA THR A 71 -22.43 -5.41 3.29
C THR A 71 -23.79 -4.75 3.46
N ARG A 72 -24.21 -4.46 4.70
CA ARG A 72 -25.48 -3.80 4.98
C ARG A 72 -25.50 -2.36 4.44
N ILE A 73 -24.41 -1.62 4.62
CA ILE A 73 -24.28 -0.24 4.10
C ILE A 73 -24.36 -0.25 2.57
N LEU A 74 -23.64 -1.15 1.90
CA LEU A 74 -23.67 -1.30 0.43
C LEU A 74 -25.07 -1.70 -0.07
N ALA A 75 -25.71 -2.65 0.58
CA ALA A 75 -27.04 -3.09 0.19
C ALA A 75 -28.04 -1.93 0.23
N VAL A 76 -28.04 -1.16 1.34
CA VAL A 76 -28.93 0.00 1.48
C VAL A 76 -28.59 1.09 0.48
N ALA A 77 -27.31 1.42 0.30
CA ALA A 77 -26.89 2.43 -0.68
C ALA A 77 -27.35 2.09 -2.12
N ASN A 78 -27.40 0.79 -2.46
CA ASN A 78 -27.82 0.30 -3.77
C ASN A 78 -29.32 0.01 -3.89
N GLU A 79 -30.13 0.23 -2.85
CA GLU A 79 -31.59 0.12 -2.97
C GLU A 79 -32.12 1.10 -4.02
N PRO A 80 -33.17 0.77 -4.80
CA PRO A 80 -33.68 1.65 -5.85
C PRO A 80 -34.01 3.08 -5.40
N ARG A 81 -34.44 3.25 -4.14
CA ARG A 81 -34.75 4.56 -3.54
C ARG A 81 -33.50 5.42 -3.24
N PHE A 82 -32.31 4.83 -3.24
CA PHE A 82 -31.04 5.48 -2.89
C PHE A 82 -29.97 5.39 -3.99
N ALA A 83 -30.11 4.47 -4.96
CA ALA A 83 -29.09 4.17 -5.97
C ALA A 83 -28.62 5.37 -6.81
N GLN A 84 -29.44 6.42 -6.95
CA GLN A 84 -29.08 7.67 -7.66
C GLN A 84 -28.84 8.85 -6.72
N MET A 85 -28.69 8.61 -5.42
CA MET A 85 -28.51 9.64 -4.41
C MET A 85 -27.07 9.64 -3.86
N PRO A 86 -26.47 10.81 -3.65
CA PRO A 86 -25.20 10.88 -2.95
C PRO A 86 -25.38 10.56 -1.45
N PRO A 87 -24.32 10.11 -0.74
CA PRO A 87 -24.32 9.88 0.70
C PRO A 87 -24.95 11.01 1.54
N ALA A 88 -24.68 12.27 1.18
CA ALA A 88 -25.26 13.47 1.79
C ALA A 88 -26.80 13.51 1.81
N ARG A 89 -27.47 12.75 0.92
CA ARG A 89 -28.93 12.63 0.85
C ARG A 89 -29.45 11.32 1.43
N ILE A 90 -28.65 10.25 1.39
CA ILE A 90 -29.01 8.95 1.97
C ILE A 90 -29.08 9.05 3.50
N VAL A 91 -28.04 9.61 4.12
CA VAL A 91 -27.93 9.65 5.60
C VAL A 91 -29.09 10.40 6.26
N PRO A 92 -29.48 11.62 5.83
CA PRO A 92 -30.65 12.30 6.39
C PRO A 92 -31.95 11.50 6.19
N LYS A 93 -32.16 10.88 5.02
CA LYS A 93 -33.36 10.07 4.75
C LYS A 93 -33.46 8.84 5.65
N LEU A 94 -32.34 8.22 5.99
CA LEU A 94 -32.30 7.13 6.97
C LEU A 94 -32.59 7.65 8.39
N ALA A 95 -32.05 8.81 8.75
CA ALA A 95 -32.30 9.44 10.04
C ALA A 95 -33.77 9.85 10.21
N ASP A 96 -34.42 10.35 9.16
CA ASP A 96 -35.88 10.64 9.13
C ASP A 96 -36.70 9.38 9.41
N ALA A 97 -36.20 8.20 9.01
CA ALA A 97 -36.79 6.89 9.31
C ALA A 97 -36.36 6.31 10.67
N GLY A 98 -35.59 7.06 11.48
CA GLY A 98 -35.07 6.62 12.77
C GLY A 98 -33.95 5.58 12.69
N VAL A 99 -33.32 5.43 11.52
CA VAL A 99 -32.29 4.42 11.27
C VAL A 99 -30.92 5.08 11.15
N TYR A 100 -29.97 4.65 11.99
CA TYR A 100 -28.56 4.97 11.82
C TYR A 100 -27.79 3.75 11.32
N LEU A 101 -27.07 3.89 10.21
CA LEU A 101 -26.17 2.87 9.68
C LEU A 101 -24.71 3.32 9.73
N ALA A 102 -24.42 4.51 9.19
CA ALA A 102 -23.08 5.08 9.20
C ALA A 102 -23.10 6.59 8.92
N SER A 103 -21.98 7.26 9.19
CA SER A 103 -21.77 8.64 8.76
C SER A 103 -21.65 8.77 7.24
N GLU A 104 -21.86 9.97 6.71
CA GLU A 104 -21.68 10.28 5.29
C GLU A 104 -20.30 9.87 4.78
N SER A 105 -19.23 10.22 5.51
CA SER A 105 -17.85 9.86 5.16
C SER A 105 -17.62 8.35 5.08
N THR A 106 -18.38 7.55 5.83
CA THR A 106 -18.33 6.10 5.77
C THR A 106 -19.04 5.58 4.53
N PHE A 107 -20.23 6.10 4.20
CA PHE A 107 -20.91 5.79 2.95
C PHE A 107 -20.07 6.13 1.71
N SER A 108 -19.30 7.22 1.73
CA SER A 108 -18.40 7.59 0.62
C SER A 108 -17.15 6.70 0.52
N ARG A 109 -16.70 6.10 1.63
CA ARG A 109 -15.46 5.31 1.68
C ARG A 109 -15.68 3.84 1.29
N ILE A 110 -16.88 3.33 1.51
CA ILE A 110 -17.31 1.99 1.14
C ILE A 110 -17.78 2.01 -0.31
#